data_AF-A0A0G1XCQ4-F1
#
_entry.id   AF-A0A0G1XCQ4-F1
#
_cell.length_a   1.000
_cell.length_b   1.000
_cell.length_c   1.000
_cell.angle_alpha   90.00
_cell.angle_beta   90.00
_cell.angle_gamma   90.00
#
_symmetry.space_group_name_H-M   'P 1'
#
loop_
_entity.id
_entity.type
_entity.pdbx_description
1 polymer ?
#
loop_
_entity_poly.entity_id
_entity_poly.type
_entity_poly.pdbx_seq_one_letter_code
_entity_poly.pdbx_strand_id
1 'polypeptide(L)'
;GQPLRNQKIKYIIYSADYHEYEYLQSQSYIPGDSYRYGWWASSKFSEGEVTLDEEGLAKVSLDAKIPSDKTASQIFSIEAELDDGTGNPSFARKNALIYAGEYGIYRGENSVYSTLVGERYVLPVKLAPHQSASVSGIELRATVQREDWVAHQEPDKKYPTYQKQVETLPELAARTDGAGNAEFSFVPAKKGSYKFTIQGRDPRGNTVVREFWAWVTEKGESFYFGQGDSELQVQAEKNQYAPGETARLAITSSLPDRDVLLSFERGRVNRFQVVRLSGKVARIDIPLVGTDMPNIFAKVGSFSQSAYDQSAVNIPVSTASRALKVSLTPDRESYGPGDTVTVNVQSTDSAGTPLSAEIAVWAVDKAIFELVDERPLNIFDAFWAERYNDTQESHSLRGITETGAEGGGCFAAGTEVAMADGSMKAIEKVAVGDTVRTRRGESDDRLVAGKVIGTHQATVNGYIIINGNLKVTANHRLWVNGAWQEAGALQIGDVLTDLGGDTVKVESVEWLTGKFEVYNLEIEEYRTYFAGGIWAHNQKGDGGRTVFKDTAYWNPTVRTNAAGQAQVRFTLPDNLTTWVIAAVGSTIDTKVGNDTAEVWISS
;
A
#
# COMPACT_ATOMS: atom_id res chain seq x y z
N GLY A 1 -21.18 -25.69 13.01
CA GLY A 1 -21.85 -26.24 11.82
C GLY A 1 -21.61 -27.74 11.71
N GLN A 2 -22.31 -28.44 10.82
CA GLN A 2 -21.98 -29.83 10.46
C GLN A 2 -20.86 -29.85 9.41
N PRO A 3 -19.98 -30.87 9.39
CA PRO A 3 -18.94 -31.01 8.37
C PRO A 3 -19.53 -31.32 6.99
N LEU A 4 -18.86 -30.87 5.92
CA LEU A 4 -19.27 -31.05 4.53
C LEU A 4 -18.86 -32.45 4.02
N ARG A 5 -19.55 -33.47 4.51
CA ARG A 5 -19.22 -34.89 4.26
C ARG A 5 -19.41 -35.29 2.80
N ASN A 6 -18.46 -36.06 2.26
CA ASN A 6 -18.53 -36.67 0.93
C ASN A 6 -18.75 -35.67 -0.23
N GLN A 7 -18.52 -34.37 0.01
CA GLN A 7 -18.61 -33.34 -1.01
C GLN A 7 -17.37 -33.35 -1.90
N LYS A 8 -17.54 -33.02 -3.17
CA LYS A 8 -16.45 -32.85 -4.13
C LYS A 8 -15.95 -31.41 -4.12
N ILE A 9 -14.65 -31.25 -3.95
CA ILE A 9 -13.94 -29.97 -4.05
C ILE A 9 -13.07 -30.04 -5.30
N LYS A 10 -13.30 -29.11 -6.24
CA LYS A 10 -12.34 -28.83 -7.30
C LYS A 10 -11.22 -27.98 -6.72
N TYR A 11 -10.01 -28.12 -7.22
CA TYR A 11 -8.93 -27.22 -6.89
C TYR A 11 -8.07 -26.90 -8.11
N ILE A 12 -7.58 -25.66 -8.17
CA ILE A 12 -6.65 -25.16 -9.19
C ILE A 12 -5.46 -24.56 -8.48
N ILE A 13 -4.27 -24.85 -8.98
CA ILE A 13 -3.02 -24.34 -8.42
C ILE A 13 -2.31 -23.55 -9.50
N TYR A 14 -1.98 -22.30 -9.17
CA TYR A 14 -1.20 -21.41 -10.00
C TYR A 14 0.20 -21.28 -9.41
N SER A 15 1.22 -21.20 -10.27
CA SER A 15 2.59 -20.89 -9.86
C SER A 15 3.09 -19.60 -10.51
N ALA A 16 3.83 -18.82 -9.74
CA ALA A 16 4.54 -17.63 -10.21
C ALA A 16 5.94 -17.61 -9.60
N ASP A 17 6.89 -17.00 -10.30
CA ASP A 17 8.24 -16.81 -9.77
C ASP A 17 8.23 -15.69 -8.72
N TYR A 18 8.88 -15.94 -7.57
CA TYR A 18 8.94 -15.02 -6.45
C TYR A 18 10.17 -14.12 -6.58
N HIS A 19 9.92 -12.85 -6.86
CA HIS A 19 10.94 -11.81 -6.94
C HIS A 19 11.12 -11.13 -5.57
N GLU A 20 12.21 -11.47 -4.87
CA GLU A 20 12.66 -10.71 -3.70
C GLU A 20 13.29 -9.37 -4.16
N TYR A 21 13.00 -8.28 -3.44
CA TYR A 21 13.59 -6.97 -3.74
C TYR A 21 15.09 -6.91 -3.37
N GLU A 22 15.91 -6.36 -4.26
CA GLU A 22 17.38 -6.28 -4.12
C GLU A 22 17.88 -5.53 -2.88
N TYR A 23 17.05 -4.66 -2.29
CA TYR A 23 17.37 -3.85 -1.11
C TYR A 23 17.03 -4.52 0.22
N LEU A 24 16.38 -5.70 0.22
CA LEU A 24 16.06 -6.42 1.45
C LEU A 24 17.32 -7.03 2.07
N GLN A 25 17.62 -6.64 3.31
CA GLN A 25 18.76 -7.16 4.08
C GLN A 25 18.40 -8.39 4.93
N SER A 26 17.11 -8.75 5.03
CA SER A 26 16.62 -9.92 5.76
C SER A 26 15.18 -10.29 5.37
N GLN A 27 14.74 -11.49 5.76
CA GLN A 27 13.37 -12.00 5.57
C GLN A 27 12.33 -11.32 6.48
N SER A 28 12.75 -10.49 7.46
CA SER A 28 11.87 -9.87 8.46
C SER A 28 10.80 -8.92 7.91
N TYR A 29 10.85 -8.60 6.61
CA TYR A 29 9.96 -7.66 5.93
C TYR A 29 8.77 -8.33 5.21
N ILE A 30 8.58 -9.66 5.35
CA ILE A 30 7.61 -10.45 4.58
C ILE A 30 6.58 -11.13 5.53
N PRO A 31 5.44 -10.48 5.84
CA PRO A 31 4.48 -10.98 6.82
C PRO A 31 3.40 -11.92 6.24
N GLY A 32 3.62 -13.23 6.34
CA GLY A 32 2.56 -14.25 6.18
C GLY A 32 1.99 -14.36 4.77
N ASP A 33 0.66 -14.54 4.65
CA ASP A 33 -0.04 -14.77 3.36
C ASP A 33 -0.07 -13.55 2.41
N SER A 34 0.59 -12.44 2.75
CA SER A 34 0.56 -11.14 2.05
C SER A 34 1.21 -11.11 0.66
N TYR A 35 1.40 -12.28 0.03
CA TYR A 35 1.85 -12.45 -1.35
C TYR A 35 0.77 -12.03 -2.39
N ARG A 36 0.03 -10.93 -2.15
CA ARG A 36 -1.00 -10.34 -3.03
C ARG A 36 -0.50 -10.13 -4.48
N TYR A 37 0.82 -10.03 -4.66
CA TYR A 37 1.50 -9.82 -5.93
C TYR A 37 1.90 -11.11 -6.67
N GLY A 38 1.42 -12.29 -6.29
CA GLY A 38 1.69 -13.54 -7.02
C GLY A 38 0.89 -13.74 -8.32
N TRP A 39 -0.16 -12.94 -8.57
CA TRP A 39 -1.16 -13.26 -9.62
C TRP A 39 -0.90 -12.60 -10.98
N TRP A 40 -0.18 -11.48 -11.04
CA TRP A 40 0.19 -10.87 -12.32
C TRP A 40 1.29 -11.72 -12.97
N ALA A 41 0.90 -12.47 -14.01
CA ALA A 41 1.70 -13.47 -14.73
C ALA A 41 1.84 -14.88 -14.09
N SER A 42 0.95 -15.29 -13.17
CA SER A 42 0.92 -16.69 -12.73
C SER A 42 0.43 -17.65 -13.82
N SER A 43 1.08 -18.81 -13.97
CA SER A 43 0.62 -19.87 -14.87
C SER A 43 -0.09 -20.98 -14.09
N LYS A 44 -1.01 -21.70 -14.75
CA LYS A 44 -1.68 -22.87 -14.17
C LYS A 44 -0.66 -24.01 -14.01
N PHE A 45 -0.39 -24.41 -12.78
CA PHE A 45 0.53 -25.48 -12.42
C PHE A 45 -0.18 -26.85 -12.44
N SER A 46 -1.35 -26.95 -11.81
CA SER A 46 -2.17 -28.17 -11.81
C SER A 46 -3.63 -27.87 -11.49
N GLU A 47 -4.50 -28.86 -11.68
CA GLU A 47 -5.87 -28.89 -11.18
C GLU A 47 -6.27 -30.32 -10.79
N GLY A 48 -7.35 -30.46 -10.03
CA GLY A 48 -7.92 -31.76 -9.71
C GLY A 48 -9.24 -31.66 -8.95
N GLU A 49 -9.78 -32.82 -8.59
CA GLU A 49 -10.90 -32.97 -7.66
C GLU A 49 -10.46 -33.80 -6.45
N VAL A 50 -11.01 -33.51 -5.28
CA VAL A 50 -10.88 -34.33 -4.08
C VAL A 50 -12.22 -34.43 -3.36
N THR A 51 -12.51 -35.57 -2.74
CA THR A 51 -13.72 -35.78 -1.95
C THR A 51 -13.40 -35.60 -0.46
N LEU A 52 -14.24 -34.86 0.25
CA LEU A 52 -14.13 -34.67 1.70
C LEU A 52 -14.57 -35.93 2.47
N ASP A 53 -13.88 -36.25 3.56
CA ASP A 53 -14.20 -37.37 4.46
C ASP A 53 -15.39 -37.08 5.40
N GLU A 54 -15.66 -37.97 6.37
CA GLU A 54 -16.76 -37.83 7.34
C GLU A 54 -16.53 -36.68 8.34
N GLU A 55 -15.30 -36.19 8.45
CA GLU A 55 -14.90 -35.02 9.22
C GLU A 55 -14.93 -33.72 8.38
N GLY A 56 -15.18 -33.82 7.07
CA GLY A 56 -15.20 -32.69 6.14
C GLY A 56 -13.81 -32.24 5.68
N LEU A 57 -12.82 -33.14 5.76
CA LEU A 57 -11.42 -32.87 5.45
C LEU A 57 -10.99 -33.59 4.16
N ALA A 58 -9.99 -33.05 3.49
CA ALA A 58 -9.30 -33.70 2.39
C ALA A 58 -7.81 -33.37 2.43
N LYS A 59 -7.00 -34.28 1.86
CA LYS A 59 -5.56 -34.08 1.73
C LYS A 59 -5.13 -34.21 0.27
N VAL A 60 -4.67 -33.11 -0.31
CA VAL A 60 -4.00 -33.08 -1.61
C VAL A 60 -2.50 -33.13 -1.38
N SER A 61 -1.79 -33.97 -2.14
CA SER A 61 -0.32 -34.02 -2.17
C SER A 61 0.19 -33.41 -3.47
N LEU A 62 1.25 -32.60 -3.39
CA LEU A 62 1.78 -31.84 -4.51
C LEU A 62 3.28 -32.07 -4.64
N ASP A 63 3.76 -32.37 -5.85
CA ASP A 63 5.18 -32.32 -6.15
C ASP A 63 5.59 -30.87 -6.42
N ALA A 64 5.88 -30.13 -5.33
CA ALA A 64 6.33 -28.75 -5.39
C ALA A 64 7.83 -28.62 -5.75
N LYS A 65 8.41 -29.59 -6.48
CA LYS A 65 9.80 -29.53 -6.93
C LYS A 65 9.95 -28.46 -8.00
N ILE A 66 10.70 -27.41 -7.67
CA ILE A 66 11.08 -26.37 -8.64
C ILE A 66 11.94 -27.02 -9.76
N PRO A 67 11.60 -26.80 -11.04
CA PRO A 67 12.37 -27.30 -12.18
C PRO A 67 13.83 -26.85 -12.14
N SER A 68 14.77 -27.70 -12.56
CA SER A 68 16.22 -27.45 -12.43
C SER A 68 16.75 -26.31 -13.31
N ASP A 69 15.97 -25.87 -14.30
CA ASP A 69 16.19 -24.69 -15.13
C ASP A 69 15.70 -23.38 -14.47
N LYS A 70 14.91 -23.47 -13.39
CA LYS A 70 14.50 -22.32 -12.57
C LYS A 70 15.36 -22.20 -11.30
N THR A 71 15.73 -20.96 -10.99
CA THR A 71 16.54 -20.59 -9.81
C THR A 71 15.83 -19.59 -8.89
N ALA A 72 14.65 -19.12 -9.29
CA ALA A 72 13.75 -18.32 -8.45
C ALA A 72 12.93 -19.23 -7.53
N SER A 73 12.68 -18.76 -6.31
CA SER A 73 11.64 -19.33 -5.45
C SER A 73 10.27 -19.16 -6.13
N GLN A 74 9.24 -19.91 -5.73
CA GLN A 74 7.93 -19.86 -6.37
C GLN A 74 6.80 -19.66 -5.36
N ILE A 75 5.83 -18.81 -5.70
CA ILE A 75 4.56 -18.74 -4.98
C ILE A 75 3.58 -19.70 -5.65
N PHE A 76 3.04 -20.62 -4.86
CA PHE A 76 1.93 -21.49 -5.24
C PHE A 76 0.64 -20.90 -4.67
N SER A 77 -0.25 -20.41 -5.53
CA SER A 77 -1.60 -19.96 -5.16
C SER A 77 -2.56 -21.12 -5.38
N ILE A 78 -3.03 -21.71 -4.28
CA ILE A 78 -3.96 -22.83 -4.25
C ILE A 78 -5.36 -22.26 -4.10
N GLU A 79 -6.24 -22.54 -5.06
CA GLU A 79 -7.65 -22.18 -5.05
C GLU A 79 -8.49 -23.45 -4.98
N ALA A 80 -9.47 -23.47 -4.09
CA ALA A 80 -10.41 -24.57 -3.90
C ALA A 80 -11.84 -24.05 -4.12
N GLU A 81 -12.63 -24.79 -4.88
CA GLU A 81 -14.00 -24.47 -5.31
C GLU A 81 -14.94 -25.62 -4.91
N LEU A 82 -16.00 -25.28 -4.18
CA LEU A 82 -17.15 -26.15 -3.91
C LEU A 82 -18.34 -25.65 -4.72
N ASP A 83 -18.77 -26.45 -5.69
CA ASP A 83 -20.07 -26.29 -6.35
C ASP A 83 -21.07 -27.26 -5.69
N ASP A 84 -22.00 -26.70 -4.93
CA ASP A 84 -23.07 -27.44 -4.24
C ASP A 84 -24.33 -27.63 -5.11
N GLY A 85 -24.29 -27.20 -6.37
CA GLY A 85 -25.41 -27.25 -7.31
C GLY A 85 -26.45 -26.13 -7.12
N THR A 86 -26.25 -25.18 -6.20
CA THR A 86 -27.14 -24.02 -6.03
C THR A 86 -26.91 -22.90 -7.06
N GLY A 87 -25.86 -23.01 -7.87
CA GLY A 87 -25.46 -22.01 -8.86
C GLY A 87 -24.55 -20.90 -8.32
N ASN A 88 -24.16 -20.96 -7.05
CA ASN A 88 -23.19 -20.04 -6.43
C ASN A 88 -22.03 -20.84 -5.81
N PRO A 89 -20.96 -21.15 -6.56
CA PRO A 89 -19.83 -21.91 -6.01
C PRO A 89 -19.13 -21.11 -4.91
N SER A 90 -18.76 -21.79 -3.82
CA SER A 90 -17.95 -21.23 -2.74
C SER A 90 -16.47 -21.46 -3.04
N PHE A 91 -15.66 -20.41 -2.91
CA PHE A 91 -14.21 -20.49 -3.15
C PHE A 91 -13.39 -20.13 -1.91
N ALA A 92 -12.21 -20.74 -1.80
CA ALA A 92 -11.18 -20.40 -0.81
C ALA A 92 -9.81 -20.41 -1.47
N ARG A 93 -8.93 -19.47 -1.08
CA ARG A 93 -7.56 -19.37 -1.63
C ARG A 93 -6.52 -19.37 -0.52
N LYS A 94 -5.36 -19.99 -0.78
CA LYS A 94 -4.19 -19.94 0.10
C LYS A 94 -2.89 -19.91 -0.70
N ASN A 95 -1.93 -19.11 -0.22
CA ASN A 95 -0.60 -19.02 -0.82
C ASN A 95 0.40 -19.92 -0.07
N ALA A 96 1.38 -20.47 -0.79
CA ALA A 96 2.53 -21.16 -0.23
C ALA A 96 3.81 -20.72 -0.96
N LEU A 97 4.80 -20.23 -0.21
CA LEU A 97 6.11 -19.89 -0.75
C LEU A 97 7.02 -21.15 -0.74
N ILE A 98 7.47 -21.55 -1.91
CA ILE A 98 8.39 -22.66 -2.14
C ILE A 98 9.77 -22.07 -2.43
N TYR A 99 10.72 -22.26 -1.51
CA TYR A 99 12.07 -21.72 -1.67
C TYR A 99 12.90 -22.50 -2.69
N ALA A 100 13.70 -21.80 -3.51
CA ALA A 100 14.61 -22.41 -4.49
C ALA A 100 15.78 -23.21 -3.86
N GLY A 101 16.03 -23.04 -2.56
CA GLY A 101 17.03 -23.79 -1.80
C GLY A 101 16.89 -23.54 -0.30
N GLU A 102 17.86 -24.00 0.48
CA GLU A 102 17.84 -23.90 1.95
C GLU A 102 18.30 -22.55 2.52
N TYR A 103 18.68 -21.58 1.69
CA TYR A 103 19.02 -20.21 2.10
C TYR A 103 18.73 -19.19 0.99
N GLY A 104 18.55 -17.92 1.37
CA GLY A 104 18.59 -16.77 0.45
C GLY A 104 19.97 -16.10 0.48
N ILE A 105 20.36 -15.45 -0.63
CA ILE A 105 21.61 -14.67 -0.75
C ILE A 105 21.23 -13.18 -0.71
N TYR A 106 21.69 -12.45 0.30
CA TYR A 106 21.36 -11.03 0.48
C TYR A 106 22.63 -10.17 0.42
N ARG A 107 22.47 -8.87 0.16
CA ARG A 107 23.56 -7.90 0.23
C ARG A 107 23.97 -7.71 1.70
N GLY A 108 25.27 -7.81 1.98
CA GLY A 108 25.81 -7.75 3.33
C GLY A 108 25.84 -6.32 3.91
N GLU A 109 26.14 -6.24 5.20
CA GLU A 109 26.29 -4.97 5.93
C GLU A 109 27.44 -4.13 5.32
N ASN A 110 27.33 -2.80 5.41
CA ASN A 110 28.28 -1.83 4.85
C ASN A 110 28.48 -1.89 3.32
N SER A 111 27.58 -2.55 2.58
CA SER A 111 27.66 -2.59 1.13
C SER A 111 27.45 -1.22 0.49
N VAL A 112 28.41 -0.79 -0.33
CA VAL A 112 28.29 0.37 -1.22
C VAL A 112 27.73 -0.06 -2.57
N TYR A 113 26.97 0.81 -3.23
CA TYR A 113 26.42 0.55 -4.57
C TYR A 113 27.31 1.07 -5.70
N SER A 114 28.41 1.77 -5.39
CA SER A 114 29.28 2.37 -6.40
C SER A 114 30.76 2.38 -6.00
N THR A 115 31.61 2.61 -7.00
CA THR A 115 33.06 2.90 -6.84
C THR A 115 33.58 3.72 -8.02
N LEU A 116 34.84 4.14 -7.97
CA LEU A 116 35.52 4.77 -9.10
C LEU A 116 36.30 3.75 -9.94
N VAL A 117 36.51 4.06 -11.22
CA VAL A 117 37.44 3.31 -12.08
C VAL A 117 38.83 3.25 -11.43
N GLY A 118 39.37 2.04 -11.30
CA GLY A 118 40.67 1.78 -10.67
C GLY A 118 40.65 1.66 -9.15
N GLU A 119 39.52 1.90 -8.47
CA GLU A 119 39.38 1.68 -7.03
C GLU A 119 38.80 0.30 -6.72
N ARG A 120 39.18 -0.30 -5.58
CA ARG A 120 38.73 -1.65 -5.22
C ARG A 120 37.28 -1.61 -4.74
N TYR A 121 36.38 -2.21 -5.50
CA TYR A 121 35.01 -2.49 -5.05
C TYR A 121 34.97 -3.76 -4.21
N VAL A 122 34.11 -3.76 -3.19
CA VAL A 122 33.77 -4.92 -2.37
C VAL A 122 32.24 -5.02 -2.30
N LEU A 123 31.71 -6.16 -2.74
CA LEU A 123 30.33 -6.57 -2.53
C LEU A 123 30.31 -7.60 -1.39
N PRO A 124 30.01 -7.18 -0.15
CA PRO A 124 29.70 -8.11 0.91
C PRO A 124 28.34 -8.76 0.62
N VAL A 125 28.22 -10.04 0.91
CA VAL A 125 26.98 -10.83 0.84
C VAL A 125 26.78 -11.59 2.14
N LYS A 126 25.51 -11.86 2.48
CA LYS A 126 25.10 -12.58 3.68
C LYS A 126 24.05 -13.61 3.31
N LEU A 127 24.31 -14.87 3.63
CA LEU A 127 23.31 -15.92 3.50
C LEU A 127 22.37 -15.89 4.70
N ALA A 128 21.05 -15.87 4.47
CA ALA A 128 20.08 -16.10 5.53
C ALA A 128 19.48 -17.50 5.36
N PRO A 129 19.63 -18.41 6.35
CA PRO A 129 19.06 -19.75 6.26
C PRO A 129 17.54 -19.69 6.25
N HIS A 130 16.91 -20.57 5.47
CA HIS A 130 15.53 -20.95 5.68
C HIS A 130 15.50 -22.09 6.71
N GLN A 131 14.70 -21.95 7.76
CA GLN A 131 14.65 -22.90 8.88
C GLN A 131 16.05 -23.07 9.53
N SER A 132 16.43 -24.29 9.90
CA SER A 132 17.68 -24.61 10.61
C SER A 132 18.86 -24.97 9.70
N ALA A 133 18.87 -24.48 8.46
CA ALA A 133 19.92 -24.80 7.48
C ALA A 133 21.30 -24.23 7.87
N SER A 134 22.37 -24.96 7.53
CA SER A 134 23.74 -24.45 7.70
C SER A 134 24.13 -23.55 6.52
N VAL A 135 24.55 -22.33 6.82
CA VAL A 135 25.09 -21.35 5.85
C VAL A 135 26.62 -21.21 5.93
N SER A 136 27.30 -22.04 6.74
CA SER A 136 28.75 -21.98 6.96
C SER A 136 29.53 -22.75 5.90
N GLY A 137 30.59 -22.14 5.36
CA GLY A 137 31.51 -22.79 4.42
C GLY A 137 30.95 -23.04 3.01
N ILE A 138 29.81 -22.42 2.67
CA ILE A 138 29.17 -22.51 1.36
C ILE A 138 30.03 -21.78 0.33
N GLU A 139 30.30 -22.45 -0.80
CA GLU A 139 31.02 -21.85 -1.93
C GLU A 139 30.05 -21.08 -2.82
N LEU A 140 30.37 -19.81 -3.08
CA LEU A 140 29.60 -18.90 -3.90
C LEU A 140 30.45 -18.46 -5.10
N ARG A 141 29.85 -18.43 -6.29
CA ARG A 141 30.46 -17.97 -7.55
C ARG A 141 29.70 -16.77 -8.09
N ALA A 142 30.41 -15.76 -8.58
CA ALA A 142 29.80 -14.57 -9.16
C ALA A 142 30.26 -14.40 -10.61
N THR A 143 29.31 -14.53 -11.54
CA THR A 143 29.50 -14.04 -12.91
C THR A 143 29.32 -12.53 -12.90
N VAL A 144 30.30 -11.79 -13.41
CA VAL A 144 30.26 -10.32 -13.42
C VAL A 144 30.14 -9.81 -14.86
N GLN A 145 29.13 -9.00 -15.16
CA GLN A 145 28.92 -8.40 -16.48
C GLN A 145 28.87 -6.88 -16.36
N ARG A 146 29.74 -6.18 -17.10
CA ARG A 146 29.63 -4.74 -17.32
C ARG A 146 28.62 -4.48 -18.45
N GLU A 147 27.67 -3.61 -18.19
CA GLU A 147 26.70 -3.08 -19.14
C GLU A 147 26.91 -1.58 -19.33
N ASP A 148 26.88 -1.12 -20.57
CA ASP A 148 27.07 0.28 -20.94
C ASP A 148 26.14 0.66 -22.11
N TRP A 149 25.64 1.90 -22.13
CA TRP A 149 24.70 2.37 -23.14
C TRP A 149 25.39 3.38 -24.05
N VAL A 150 25.88 2.88 -25.19
CA VAL A 150 26.68 3.69 -26.13
C VAL A 150 25.76 4.35 -27.14
N ALA A 151 25.91 5.66 -27.30
CA ALA A 151 25.19 6.44 -28.30
C ALA A 151 25.60 6.01 -29.73
N HIS A 152 24.59 5.67 -30.54
CA HIS A 152 24.71 5.24 -31.93
C HIS A 152 23.88 6.18 -32.81
N GLN A 153 24.55 6.93 -33.68
CA GLN A 153 23.88 7.85 -34.58
C GLN A 153 23.48 7.13 -35.87
N GLU A 154 22.20 6.75 -35.98
CA GLU A 154 21.64 6.20 -37.22
C GLU A 154 21.59 7.32 -38.29
N PRO A 155 21.90 7.03 -39.58
CA PRO A 155 22.05 8.07 -40.62
C PRO A 155 20.78 8.89 -40.90
N ASP A 156 19.62 8.33 -40.57
CA ASP A 156 18.28 8.82 -40.88
C ASP A 156 17.51 9.36 -39.66
N LYS A 157 18.06 9.24 -38.45
CA LYS A 157 17.43 9.74 -37.21
C LYS A 157 18.01 11.07 -36.75
N LYS A 158 17.15 12.00 -36.33
CA LYS A 158 17.55 13.34 -35.85
C LYS A 158 18.36 13.32 -34.55
N TYR A 159 18.25 12.25 -33.75
CA TYR A 159 18.92 12.08 -32.46
C TYR A 159 19.55 10.68 -32.39
N PRO A 160 20.64 10.48 -31.63
CA PRO A 160 21.24 9.17 -31.46
C PRO A 160 20.29 8.20 -30.73
N THR A 161 20.30 6.94 -31.16
CA THR A 161 19.77 5.83 -30.37
C THR A 161 20.84 5.30 -29.43
N TYR A 162 20.49 4.52 -28.41
CA TYR A 162 21.45 3.96 -27.47
C TYR A 162 21.47 2.44 -27.62
N GLN A 163 22.66 1.88 -27.80
CA GLN A 163 22.87 0.43 -27.91
C GLN A 163 23.56 -0.09 -26.65
N LYS A 164 22.97 -1.11 -26.03
CA LYS A 164 23.51 -1.80 -24.86
C LYS A 164 24.71 -2.66 -25.28
N GLN A 165 25.89 -2.30 -24.81
CA GLN A 165 27.09 -3.14 -24.88
C GLN A 165 27.24 -3.93 -23.57
N VAL A 166 27.62 -5.21 -23.68
CA VAL A 166 27.84 -6.09 -22.54
C VAL A 166 29.22 -6.71 -22.62
N GLU A 167 29.98 -6.65 -21.53
CA GLU A 167 31.32 -7.22 -21.38
C GLU A 167 31.31 -8.16 -20.16
N THR A 168 31.56 -9.45 -20.36
CA THR A 168 31.69 -10.43 -19.27
C THR A 168 33.11 -10.39 -18.70
N LEU A 169 33.24 -10.20 -17.40
CA LEU A 169 34.49 -10.21 -16.65
C LEU A 169 34.81 -11.63 -16.12
N PRO A 170 36.05 -11.89 -15.66
CA PRO A 170 36.39 -13.15 -15.00
C PRO A 170 35.47 -13.46 -13.80
N GLU A 171 35.11 -14.74 -13.64
CA GLU A 171 34.33 -15.20 -12.49
C GLU A 171 35.08 -14.94 -11.17
N LEU A 172 34.35 -14.47 -10.16
CA LEU A 172 34.85 -14.35 -8.79
C LEU A 172 34.30 -15.49 -7.94
N ALA A 173 35.07 -15.95 -6.96
CA ALA A 173 34.63 -16.98 -6.02
C ALA A 173 34.89 -16.53 -4.57
N ALA A 174 33.95 -16.86 -3.69
CA ALA A 174 34.03 -16.61 -2.26
C ALA A 174 33.49 -17.81 -1.47
N ARG A 175 33.81 -17.90 -0.18
CA ARG A 175 33.27 -18.94 0.71
C ARG A 175 32.80 -18.29 2.01
N THR A 176 31.65 -18.73 2.51
CA THR A 176 31.03 -18.11 3.69
C THR A 176 31.71 -18.46 5.00
N ASP A 177 31.71 -17.51 5.93
CA ASP A 177 32.09 -17.70 7.32
C ASP A 177 30.99 -18.46 8.13
N GLY A 178 31.23 -18.66 9.42
CA GLY A 178 30.29 -19.35 10.32
C GLY A 178 28.94 -18.63 10.54
N ALA A 179 28.83 -17.36 10.17
CA ALA A 179 27.62 -16.55 10.24
C ALA A 179 26.96 -16.32 8.86
N GLY A 180 27.49 -16.95 7.80
CA GLY A 180 26.96 -16.86 6.44
C GLY A 180 27.48 -15.67 5.62
N ASN A 181 28.47 -14.90 6.10
CA ASN A 181 29.00 -13.74 5.37
C ASN A 181 30.09 -14.18 4.37
N ALA A 182 30.13 -13.55 3.20
CA ALA A 182 31.23 -13.65 2.24
C ALA A 182 31.44 -12.31 1.51
N GLU A 183 32.59 -12.14 0.86
CA GLU A 183 32.90 -10.91 0.09
C GLU A 183 33.39 -11.25 -1.31
N PHE A 184 32.82 -10.56 -2.30
CA PHE A 184 33.36 -10.52 -3.67
C PHE A 184 34.06 -9.18 -3.87
N SER A 185 35.29 -9.18 -4.40
CA SER A 185 36.01 -7.92 -4.64
C SER A 185 36.77 -7.94 -5.96
N PHE A 186 36.80 -6.80 -6.63
CA PHE A 186 37.49 -6.60 -7.90
C PHE A 186 37.89 -5.13 -8.06
N VAL A 187 38.68 -4.84 -9.10
CA VAL A 187 39.03 -3.46 -9.50
C VAL A 187 38.47 -3.23 -10.91
N PRO A 188 37.48 -2.35 -11.10
CA PRO A 188 36.90 -2.10 -12.41
C PRO A 188 37.82 -1.23 -13.26
N ALA A 189 38.11 -1.68 -14.48
CA ALA A 189 38.96 -0.98 -15.42
C ALA A 189 38.21 0.04 -16.31
N LYS A 190 36.87 0.08 -16.26
CA LYS A 190 36.00 0.92 -17.09
C LYS A 190 34.78 1.37 -16.28
N LYS A 191 34.17 2.49 -16.68
CA LYS A 191 32.86 2.91 -16.15
C LYS A 191 31.71 2.09 -16.72
N GLY A 192 30.56 2.13 -16.07
CA GLY A 192 29.33 1.45 -16.49
C GLY A 192 28.56 0.85 -15.31
N SER A 193 27.47 0.16 -15.62
CA SER A 193 26.73 -0.66 -14.67
C SER A 193 27.35 -2.06 -14.61
N TYR A 194 27.53 -2.64 -13.43
CA TYR A 194 28.13 -3.94 -13.21
C TYR A 194 27.13 -4.87 -12.53
N LYS A 195 26.65 -5.88 -13.25
CA LYS A 195 25.78 -6.93 -12.72
C LYS A 195 26.61 -8.09 -12.16
N PHE A 196 26.32 -8.49 -10.94
CA PHE A 196 26.86 -9.67 -10.27
C PHE A 196 25.76 -10.71 -10.17
N THR A 197 25.81 -11.75 -11.01
CA THR A 197 24.94 -12.92 -10.88
C THR A 197 25.66 -13.92 -9.96
N ILE A 198 25.24 -13.96 -8.70
CA ILE A 198 25.86 -14.77 -7.63
C ILE A 198 25.07 -16.07 -7.47
N GLN A 199 25.78 -17.19 -7.53
CA GLN A 199 25.25 -18.54 -7.45
C GLN A 199 25.90 -19.30 -6.28
N GLY A 200 25.06 -19.98 -5.50
CA GLY A 200 25.46 -20.97 -4.50
C GLY A 200 24.76 -22.31 -4.71
N ARG A 201 25.26 -23.37 -4.07
CA ARG A 201 24.58 -24.66 -3.98
C ARG A 201 24.36 -25.04 -2.52
N ASP A 202 23.18 -25.54 -2.19
CA ASP A 202 22.85 -26.01 -0.84
C ASP A 202 23.22 -27.50 -0.62
N PRO A 203 23.18 -28.01 0.62
CA PRO A 203 23.48 -29.41 0.93
C PRO A 203 22.58 -30.44 0.24
N ARG A 204 21.39 -30.03 -0.22
CA ARG A 204 20.43 -30.87 -0.98
C ARG A 204 20.71 -30.86 -2.48
N GLY A 205 21.65 -30.03 -2.94
CA GLY A 205 22.06 -29.90 -4.33
C GLY A 205 21.27 -28.88 -5.13
N ASN A 206 20.37 -28.11 -4.51
CA ASN A 206 19.63 -27.05 -5.19
C ASN A 206 20.55 -25.86 -5.48
N THR A 207 20.26 -25.13 -6.56
CA THR A 207 21.06 -23.98 -7.00
C THR A 207 20.32 -22.69 -6.67
N VAL A 208 20.90 -21.87 -5.79
CA VAL A 208 20.35 -20.56 -5.41
C VAL A 208 21.08 -19.47 -6.20
N VAL A 209 20.34 -18.57 -6.86
CA VAL A 209 20.91 -17.47 -7.64
C VAL A 209 20.28 -16.13 -7.25
N ARG A 210 21.11 -15.09 -7.11
CA ARG A 210 20.69 -13.69 -6.89
C ARG A 210 21.53 -12.75 -7.74
N GLU A 211 20.92 -11.66 -8.19
CA GLU A 211 21.60 -10.62 -8.96
C GLU A 211 21.77 -9.36 -8.10
N PHE A 212 22.92 -8.69 -8.25
CA PHE A 212 23.21 -7.43 -7.58
C PHE A 212 23.87 -6.46 -8.54
N TRP A 213 23.56 -5.17 -8.44
CA TRP A 213 24.15 -4.12 -9.28
C TRP A 213 25.17 -3.27 -8.53
N ALA A 214 26.22 -2.84 -9.23
CA ALA A 214 27.14 -1.80 -8.79
C ALA A 214 27.40 -0.83 -9.93
N TRP A 215 27.60 0.45 -9.63
CA TRP A 215 27.86 1.47 -10.64
C TRP A 215 29.28 2.01 -10.51
N VAL A 216 30.00 2.06 -11.64
CA VAL A 216 31.38 2.53 -11.69
C VAL A 216 31.42 3.80 -12.52
N THR A 217 31.96 4.88 -11.97
CA THR A 217 32.14 6.16 -12.67
C THR A 217 33.61 6.57 -12.75
N GLU A 218 33.93 7.49 -13.65
CA GLU A 218 35.25 8.13 -13.69
C GLU A 218 35.35 9.26 -12.67
N LYS A 219 36.59 9.61 -12.27
CA LYS A 219 36.85 10.67 -11.29
C LYS A 219 36.43 12.03 -11.86
N GLY A 220 35.28 12.53 -11.41
CA GLY A 220 34.66 13.77 -11.89
C GLY A 220 33.37 13.56 -12.67
N GLU A 221 32.91 12.32 -12.86
CA GLU A 221 31.58 12.01 -13.37
C GLU A 221 30.63 11.63 -12.22
N SER A 222 29.54 12.39 -12.12
CA SER A 222 28.47 12.18 -11.15
C SER A 222 27.69 10.89 -11.38
N PHE A 223 27.20 10.31 -10.30
CA PHE A 223 26.34 9.15 -10.36
C PHE A 223 24.87 9.60 -10.42
N TYR A 224 24.14 9.07 -11.42
CA TYR A 224 22.72 9.27 -11.79
C TYR A 224 22.41 10.09 -13.05
N PHE A 225 21.47 9.53 -13.81
CA PHE A 225 20.57 10.29 -14.67
C PHE A 225 19.70 11.19 -13.80
N GLY A 226 19.74 12.50 -14.03
CA GLY A 226 19.02 13.50 -13.24
C GLY A 226 19.99 14.46 -12.56
N GLN A 227 19.62 15.74 -12.49
CA GLN A 227 20.46 16.77 -11.89
C GLN A 227 20.71 16.51 -10.40
N GLY A 228 21.97 16.64 -9.96
CA GLY A 228 22.28 16.97 -8.56
C GLY A 228 22.87 15.86 -7.70
N ASP A 229 24.14 15.49 -7.94
CA ASP A 229 25.00 15.06 -6.83
C ASP A 229 25.24 16.27 -5.92
N SER A 230 24.48 16.35 -4.83
CA SER A 230 24.66 17.38 -3.81
C SER A 230 26.05 17.26 -3.20
N GLU A 231 26.81 18.37 -3.20
CA GLU A 231 28.11 18.48 -2.54
C GLU A 231 28.05 18.35 -1.01
N LEU A 232 26.85 18.19 -0.45
CA LEU A 232 26.50 18.20 0.97
C LEU A 232 25.67 16.94 1.30
N GLN A 233 26.03 16.21 2.35
CA GLN A 233 25.29 15.03 2.84
C GLN A 233 25.01 15.11 4.35
N VAL A 234 23.94 14.45 4.80
CA VAL A 234 23.64 14.21 6.22
C VAL A 234 23.34 12.74 6.47
N GLN A 235 23.85 12.19 7.58
CA GLN A 235 23.64 10.80 8.01
C GLN A 235 23.39 10.76 9.51
N ALA A 236 22.57 9.80 9.98
CA ALA A 236 22.34 9.55 11.40
C ALA A 236 23.17 8.36 11.91
N GLU A 237 23.58 8.38 13.18
CA GLU A 237 24.37 7.30 13.81
C GLU A 237 23.59 5.98 13.98
N LYS A 238 22.25 6.02 14.03
CA LYS A 238 21.39 4.85 14.24
C LYS A 238 20.19 4.84 13.29
N ASN A 239 19.70 3.64 13.00
CA ASN A 239 18.52 3.41 12.16
C ASN A 239 17.19 3.62 12.91
N GLN A 240 17.20 3.67 14.25
CA GLN A 240 16.05 3.98 15.09
C GLN A 240 16.51 4.54 16.44
N TYR A 241 15.72 5.44 17.02
CA TYR A 241 15.95 6.08 18.32
C TYR A 241 14.74 5.96 19.25
N ALA A 242 14.94 6.11 20.56
CA ALA A 242 13.86 6.27 21.52
C ALA A 242 13.42 7.75 21.66
N PRO A 243 12.16 8.05 22.04
CA PRO A 243 11.76 9.40 22.42
C PRO A 243 12.59 9.93 23.59
N GLY A 244 13.13 11.15 23.49
CA GLY A 244 14.06 11.72 24.46
C GLY A 244 15.53 11.34 24.25
N GLU A 245 15.84 10.44 23.33
CA GLU A 245 17.22 10.11 22.97
C GLU A 245 17.86 11.21 22.12
N THR A 246 19.18 11.34 22.19
CA THR A 246 19.94 12.28 21.37
C THR A 246 20.37 11.61 20.06
N ALA A 247 19.82 12.08 18.94
CA ALA A 247 20.28 11.72 17.61
C ALA A 247 21.57 12.46 17.28
N ARG A 248 22.66 11.71 17.08
CA ARG A 248 23.91 12.23 16.52
C ARG A 248 23.87 12.16 15.01
N LEU A 249 24.08 13.31 14.37
CA LEU A 249 24.14 13.45 12.92
C LEU A 249 25.56 13.79 12.48
N ALA A 250 26.01 13.18 11.39
CA ALA A 250 27.22 13.55 10.67
C ALA A 250 26.81 14.31 9.39
N ILE A 251 27.26 15.55 9.26
CA ILE A 251 27.10 16.38 8.07
C ILE A 251 28.45 16.41 7.36
N THR A 252 28.52 15.98 6.10
CA THR A 252 29.75 15.94 5.31
C THR A 252 29.64 16.82 4.06
N SER A 253 30.78 17.25 3.54
CA SER A 253 30.84 18.18 2.40
C SER A 253 32.07 17.99 1.53
N SER A 254 31.93 18.18 0.22
CA SER A 254 33.09 18.34 -0.69
C SER A 254 33.84 19.65 -0.40
N LEU A 255 33.13 20.76 -0.15
CA LEU A 255 33.71 22.06 0.19
C LEU A 255 33.99 22.15 1.69
N PRO A 256 35.18 22.63 2.11
CA PRO A 256 35.45 22.93 3.50
C PRO A 256 34.78 24.26 3.93
N ASP A 257 34.63 24.43 5.24
CA ASP A 257 34.44 25.74 5.88
C ASP A 257 33.20 26.55 5.43
N ARG A 258 32.03 25.91 5.30
CA ARG A 258 30.74 26.57 4.98
C ARG A 258 29.71 26.52 6.11
N ASP A 259 28.72 27.41 6.02
CA ASP A 259 27.49 27.36 6.82
C ASP A 259 26.44 26.46 6.14
N VAL A 260 25.74 25.65 6.93
CA VAL A 260 24.70 24.73 6.48
C VAL A 260 23.44 24.98 7.29
N LEU A 261 22.31 25.24 6.61
CA LEU A 261 21.00 25.22 7.24
C LEU A 261 20.61 23.77 7.52
N LEU A 262 20.39 23.42 8.78
CA LEU A 262 19.85 22.13 9.21
C LEU A 262 18.40 22.35 9.69
N SER A 263 17.42 21.81 8.96
CA SER A 263 16.01 21.75 9.34
C SER A 263 15.62 20.35 9.83
N PHE A 264 14.61 20.31 10.71
CA PHE A 264 13.91 19.11 11.15
C PHE A 264 12.45 19.22 10.73
N GLU A 265 12.00 18.32 9.87
CA GLU A 265 10.76 18.51 9.13
C GLU A 265 9.94 17.23 8.89
N ARG A 266 8.62 17.43 8.79
CA ARG A 266 7.57 16.45 8.43
C ARG A 266 6.26 17.22 8.22
N GLY A 267 5.84 17.40 6.97
CA GLY A 267 4.70 18.27 6.57
C GLY A 267 4.89 19.77 6.83
N ARG A 268 5.98 20.15 7.49
CA ARG A 268 6.42 21.51 7.81
C ARG A 268 7.81 21.47 8.43
N VAL A 269 8.54 22.58 8.34
CA VAL A 269 9.72 22.82 9.19
C VAL A 269 9.27 22.95 10.64
N ASN A 270 9.76 22.07 11.50
CA ASN A 270 9.42 22.00 12.93
C ASN A 270 10.49 22.70 13.80
N ARG A 271 11.77 22.48 13.46
CA ARG A 271 12.94 23.14 14.08
C ARG A 271 13.98 23.42 12.99
N PHE A 272 14.83 24.44 13.18
CA PHE A 272 15.97 24.66 12.30
C PHE A 272 17.12 25.36 13.04
N GLN A 273 18.33 25.24 12.51
CA GLN A 273 19.53 25.96 12.98
C GLN A 273 20.57 26.08 11.85
N VAL A 274 21.51 27.02 11.98
CA VAL A 274 22.69 27.09 11.11
C VAL A 274 23.84 26.36 11.79
N VAL A 275 24.44 25.39 11.08
CA VAL A 275 25.59 24.61 11.53
C VAL A 275 26.83 25.07 10.75
N ARG A 276 27.83 25.61 11.45
CA ARG A 276 29.14 25.93 10.88
C ARG A 276 29.93 24.64 10.70
N LEU A 277 30.25 24.27 9.46
CA LEU A 277 31.29 23.28 9.19
C LEU A 277 32.65 23.97 9.34
N SER A 278 33.57 23.30 10.04
CA SER A 278 34.99 23.67 10.14
C SER A 278 35.78 22.53 9.50
N GLY A 279 36.41 22.77 8.36
CA GLY A 279 36.77 21.73 7.41
C GLY A 279 35.53 21.12 6.74
N LYS A 280 35.60 19.82 6.38
CA LYS A 280 34.62 19.13 5.53
C LYS A 280 33.51 18.36 6.27
N VAL A 281 33.55 18.33 7.60
CA VAL A 281 32.64 17.53 8.42
C VAL A 281 32.21 18.31 9.65
N ALA A 282 30.93 18.25 9.99
CA ALA A 282 30.39 18.61 11.30
C ALA A 282 29.70 17.39 11.92
N ARG A 283 29.74 17.28 13.25
CA ARG A 283 28.90 16.36 14.02
C ARG A 283 28.02 17.18 14.93
N ILE A 284 26.74 16.84 15.00
CA ILE A 284 25.78 17.55 15.84
C ILE A 284 24.87 16.57 16.59
N ASP A 285 24.70 16.84 17.88
CA ASP A 285 23.92 16.05 18.81
C ASP A 285 22.58 16.75 19.03
N ILE A 286 21.47 16.07 18.71
CA ILE A 286 20.12 16.64 18.64
C ILE A 286 19.19 15.85 19.56
N PRO A 287 18.64 16.44 20.64
CA PRO A 287 17.63 15.76 21.45
C PRO A 287 16.33 15.58 20.65
N LEU A 288 15.87 14.34 20.54
CA LEU A 288 14.59 13.99 19.96
C LEU A 288 13.48 14.18 21.00
N VAL A 289 12.37 14.78 20.58
CA VAL A 289 11.22 15.11 21.43
C VAL A 289 10.01 14.25 21.06
N GLY A 290 9.03 14.16 21.95
CA GLY A 290 7.84 13.32 21.74
C GLY A 290 7.02 13.64 20.48
N THR A 291 7.16 14.83 19.90
CA THR A 291 6.53 15.22 18.62
C THR A 291 7.27 14.72 17.38
N ASP A 292 8.52 14.25 17.52
CA ASP A 292 9.29 13.70 16.40
C ASP A 292 8.83 12.28 16.04
N MET A 293 8.14 11.56 16.95
CA MET A 293 7.44 10.31 16.62
C MET A 293 6.40 10.55 15.50
N PRO A 294 6.19 9.61 14.56
CA PRO A 294 6.89 8.33 14.41
C PRO A 294 8.30 8.44 13.81
N ASN A 295 8.59 9.49 13.06
CA ASN A 295 9.88 9.76 12.46
C ASN A 295 10.00 11.26 12.09
N ILE A 296 11.21 11.83 12.10
CA ILE A 296 11.46 13.21 11.68
C ILE A 296 12.59 13.22 10.65
N PHE A 297 12.50 14.05 9.61
CA PHE A 297 13.60 14.18 8.65
C PHE A 297 14.55 15.27 9.10
N ALA A 298 15.84 14.96 9.17
CA ALA A 298 16.89 15.98 9.23
C ALA A 298 17.32 16.31 7.81
N LYS A 299 17.09 17.55 7.39
CA LYS A 299 17.47 18.05 6.07
C LYS A 299 18.54 19.12 6.21
N VAL A 300 19.57 19.03 5.37
CA VAL A 300 20.65 20.00 5.28
C VAL A 300 20.60 20.71 3.93
N GLY A 301 20.88 22.01 3.93
CA GLY A 301 20.94 22.85 2.74
C GLY A 301 22.07 23.88 2.81
N SER A 302 22.80 24.08 1.71
CA SER A 302 23.81 25.13 1.58
C SER A 302 23.98 25.52 0.10
N PHE A 303 24.43 26.73 -0.16
CA PHE A 303 24.78 27.15 -1.53
C PHE A 303 26.26 26.87 -1.79
N SER A 304 26.55 26.29 -2.96
CA SER A 304 27.88 26.31 -3.58
C SER A 304 27.96 27.49 -4.58
N GLN A 305 29.05 27.57 -5.36
CA GLN A 305 29.20 28.64 -6.37
C GLN A 305 28.20 28.51 -7.54
N SER A 306 27.62 27.32 -7.75
CA SER A 306 26.81 26.99 -8.92
C SER A 306 25.47 26.31 -8.62
N ALA A 307 25.23 25.85 -7.39
CA ALA A 307 24.01 25.10 -7.04
C ALA A 307 23.53 25.40 -5.61
N TYR A 308 22.30 24.95 -5.32
CA TYR A 308 21.82 24.72 -3.96
C TYR A 308 21.98 23.23 -3.67
N ASP A 309 22.93 22.89 -2.80
CA ASP A 309 23.23 21.55 -2.37
C ASP A 309 22.34 21.19 -1.18
N GLN A 310 21.60 20.08 -1.28
CA GLN A 310 20.70 19.61 -0.23
C GLN A 310 20.76 18.09 -0.06
N SER A 311 20.57 17.62 1.17
CA SER A 311 20.47 16.20 1.51
C SER A 311 19.53 16.04 2.71
N ALA A 312 18.83 14.92 2.80
CA ALA A 312 17.96 14.61 3.93
C ALA A 312 18.14 13.17 4.38
N VAL A 313 17.97 12.93 5.69
CA VAL A 313 17.96 11.59 6.29
C VAL A 313 16.70 11.44 7.15
N ASN A 314 16.02 10.31 7.00
CA ASN A 314 14.92 9.93 7.88
C ASN A 314 15.48 9.53 9.25
N ILE A 315 14.86 9.98 10.35
CA ILE A 315 15.21 9.60 11.72
C ILE A 315 13.97 8.93 12.36
N PRO A 316 13.87 7.59 12.31
CA PRO A 316 12.79 6.86 12.98
C PRO A 316 12.87 6.98 14.50
N VAL A 317 11.74 7.25 15.15
CA VAL A 317 11.61 7.43 16.59
C VAL A 317 10.53 6.48 17.13
N SER A 318 10.93 5.54 17.99
CA SER A 318 10.10 4.44 18.46
C SER A 318 8.78 4.89 19.09
N THR A 319 7.68 4.40 18.53
CA THR A 319 6.31 4.69 18.95
C THR A 319 5.77 3.71 19.98
N ALA A 320 6.55 2.72 20.46
CA ALA A 320 6.06 1.66 21.34
C ALA A 320 5.35 2.17 22.62
N SER A 321 5.75 3.35 23.14
CA SER A 321 5.09 4.04 24.27
C SER A 321 3.66 4.55 23.99
N ARG A 322 3.21 4.48 22.73
CA ARG A 322 1.88 4.84 22.24
C ARG A 322 0.97 3.63 22.05
N ALA A 323 1.45 2.41 22.28
CA ALA A 323 0.58 1.24 22.19
C ALA A 323 -0.35 1.19 23.40
N LEU A 324 -1.66 1.15 23.14
CA LEU A 324 -2.68 0.78 24.11
C LEU A 324 -2.92 -0.72 23.98
N LYS A 325 -2.78 -1.48 25.06
CA LYS A 325 -3.27 -2.85 25.09
C LYS A 325 -4.72 -2.83 25.55
N VAL A 326 -5.63 -3.14 24.63
CA VAL A 326 -7.01 -3.52 24.97
C VAL A 326 -7.03 -5.03 25.18
N SER A 327 -7.89 -5.52 26.07
CA SER A 327 -8.15 -6.95 26.25
C SER A 327 -9.62 -7.18 26.54
N LEU A 328 -10.24 -8.03 25.72
CA LEU A 328 -11.63 -8.46 25.83
C LEU A 328 -11.70 -9.85 26.48
N THR A 329 -12.49 -10.00 27.53
CA THR A 329 -12.67 -11.28 28.21
C THR A 329 -14.16 -11.52 28.49
N PRO A 330 -14.83 -12.36 27.69
CA PRO A 330 -16.19 -12.83 27.98
C PRO A 330 -16.25 -13.56 29.33
N ASP A 331 -17.40 -13.54 30.01
CA ASP A 331 -17.59 -14.16 31.32
C ASP A 331 -17.68 -15.69 31.28
N ARG A 332 -18.00 -16.25 30.11
CA ARG A 332 -18.14 -17.68 29.82
C ARG A 332 -17.46 -18.02 28.48
N GLU A 333 -17.04 -19.28 28.33
CA GLU A 333 -16.44 -19.81 27.09
C GLU A 333 -17.48 -20.13 26.01
N SER A 334 -18.70 -20.52 26.41
CA SER A 334 -19.82 -20.76 25.50
C SER A 334 -21.16 -20.22 26.04
N TYR A 335 -22.09 -19.98 25.12
CA TYR A 335 -23.40 -19.37 25.36
C TYR A 335 -24.48 -20.09 24.56
N GLY A 336 -25.74 -19.99 25.00
CA GLY A 336 -26.90 -20.41 24.21
C GLY A 336 -27.45 -19.27 23.32
N PRO A 337 -28.32 -19.58 22.34
CA PRO A 337 -29.15 -18.57 21.67
C PRO A 337 -29.96 -17.76 22.69
N GLY A 338 -30.01 -16.43 22.54
CA GLY A 338 -30.71 -15.54 23.48
C GLY A 338 -30.00 -15.29 24.82
N ASP A 339 -28.80 -15.83 25.05
CA ASP A 339 -28.05 -15.58 26.28
C ASP A 339 -27.56 -14.13 26.38
N THR A 340 -27.40 -13.65 27.61
CA THR A 340 -26.67 -12.41 27.89
C THR A 340 -25.17 -12.68 28.03
N VAL A 341 -24.38 -12.07 27.14
CA VAL A 341 -22.91 -12.04 27.20
C VAL A 341 -22.47 -10.88 28.08
N THR A 342 -21.54 -11.12 28.99
CA THR A 342 -20.84 -10.07 29.74
C THR A 342 -19.37 -10.06 29.34
N VAL A 343 -18.91 -8.96 28.74
CA VAL A 343 -17.49 -8.81 28.37
C VAL A 343 -16.83 -7.86 29.36
N ASN A 344 -15.80 -8.34 30.04
CA ASN A 344 -14.88 -7.52 30.79
C ASN A 344 -13.87 -6.90 29.82
N VAL A 345 -13.70 -5.59 29.89
CA VAL A 345 -12.79 -4.82 29.03
C VAL A 345 -11.69 -4.27 29.92
N GLN A 346 -10.45 -4.62 29.62
CA GLN A 346 -9.27 -4.09 30.29
C GLN A 346 -8.44 -3.25 29.32
N SER A 347 -7.95 -2.09 29.79
CA SER A 347 -6.97 -1.26 29.09
C SER A 347 -5.71 -1.06 29.93
N THR A 348 -4.54 -1.26 29.31
CA THR A 348 -3.23 -0.95 29.87
C THR A 348 -2.33 -0.24 28.85
N ASP A 349 -1.28 0.44 29.31
CA ASP A 349 -0.18 0.83 28.42
C ASP A 349 0.67 -0.39 27.99
N SER A 350 1.70 -0.13 27.17
CA SER A 350 2.70 -1.09 26.72
C SER A 350 3.59 -1.67 27.84
N ALA A 351 3.60 -1.08 29.04
CA ALA A 351 4.28 -1.62 30.22
C ALA A 351 3.35 -2.48 31.10
N GLY A 352 2.06 -2.57 30.76
CA GLY A 352 1.04 -3.28 31.55
C GLY A 352 0.40 -2.44 32.65
N THR A 353 0.70 -1.13 32.74
CA THR A 353 0.08 -0.22 33.72
C THR A 353 -1.39 0.02 33.33
N PRO A 354 -2.37 -0.22 34.21
CA PRO A 354 -3.77 0.08 33.90
C PRO A 354 -4.01 1.58 33.72
N LEU A 355 -4.85 1.94 32.75
CA LEU A 355 -5.17 3.34 32.45
C LEU A 355 -6.59 3.47 31.87
N SER A 356 -7.20 4.64 32.04
CA SER A 356 -8.52 4.98 31.48
C SER A 356 -8.40 5.29 29.99
N ALA A 357 -9.21 4.62 29.17
CA ALA A 357 -9.29 4.76 27.72
C ALA A 357 -10.76 4.83 27.28
N GLU A 358 -11.01 5.39 26.10
CA GLU A 358 -12.31 5.38 25.45
C GLU A 358 -12.28 4.33 24.34
N ILE A 359 -13.21 3.38 24.39
CA ILE A 359 -13.18 2.14 23.62
C ILE A 359 -14.49 1.97 22.88
N ALA A 360 -14.41 1.87 21.55
CA ALA A 360 -15.50 1.38 20.73
C ALA A 360 -15.50 -0.15 20.80
N VAL A 361 -16.64 -0.76 21.15
CA VAL A 361 -16.81 -2.21 21.28
C VAL A 361 -18.01 -2.64 20.44
N TRP A 362 -17.85 -3.72 19.68
CA TRP A 362 -18.91 -4.28 18.85
C TRP A 362 -18.88 -5.81 18.83
N ALA A 363 -20.01 -6.42 18.50
CA ALA A 363 -20.14 -7.86 18.33
C ALA A 363 -20.91 -8.16 17.04
N VAL A 364 -20.27 -8.83 16.09
CA VAL A 364 -20.81 -9.16 14.76
C VAL A 364 -20.63 -10.65 14.44
N ASP A 365 -21.41 -11.15 13.49
CA ASP A 365 -21.30 -12.53 13.03
C ASP A 365 -19.91 -12.80 12.41
N LYS A 366 -19.27 -13.92 12.77
CA LYS A 366 -17.96 -14.31 12.26
C LYS A 366 -17.92 -14.42 10.73
N ALA A 367 -19.03 -14.81 10.09
CA ALA A 367 -19.10 -14.88 8.64
C ALA A 367 -18.84 -13.52 7.96
N ILE A 368 -19.13 -12.39 8.63
CA ILE A 368 -18.80 -11.05 8.11
C ILE A 368 -17.28 -10.82 8.12
N PHE A 369 -16.57 -11.26 9.16
CA PHE A 369 -15.10 -11.15 9.20
C PHE A 369 -14.41 -12.09 8.20
N GLU A 370 -14.98 -13.26 7.91
CA GLU A 370 -14.44 -14.21 6.93
C GLU A 370 -14.68 -13.80 5.48
N LEU A 371 -15.65 -12.91 5.21
CA LEU A 371 -15.93 -12.33 3.89
C LEU A 371 -15.07 -11.11 3.53
N VAL A 372 -14.24 -10.61 4.46
CA VAL A 372 -13.41 -9.41 4.24
C VAL A 372 -11.93 -9.80 4.24
N ASP A 373 -11.30 -9.72 3.06
CA ASP A 373 -9.86 -9.99 2.87
C ASP A 373 -8.94 -9.10 3.74
N GLU A 374 -9.46 -7.98 4.23
CA GLU A 374 -8.75 -7.04 5.09
C GLU A 374 -9.16 -7.27 6.55
N ARG A 375 -8.29 -7.96 7.29
CA ARG A 375 -8.38 -8.04 8.76
C ARG A 375 -8.56 -6.63 9.34
N PRO A 376 -9.34 -6.45 10.41
CA PRO A 376 -9.59 -5.14 11.00
C PRO A 376 -8.26 -4.43 11.25
N LEU A 377 -8.13 -3.24 10.65
CA LEU A 377 -6.89 -2.47 10.59
C LEU A 377 -6.19 -2.43 11.95
N ASN A 378 -4.88 -2.68 11.96
CA ASN A 378 -4.06 -2.40 13.13
C ASN A 378 -4.12 -0.89 13.38
N ILE A 379 -4.98 -0.46 14.31
CA ILE A 379 -5.25 0.95 14.55
C ILE A 379 -3.98 1.67 15.02
N PHE A 380 -3.03 0.93 15.59
CA PHE A 380 -1.73 1.46 15.95
C PHE A 380 -0.98 1.99 14.72
N ASP A 381 -0.92 1.22 13.63
CA ASP A 381 -0.19 1.62 12.42
C ASP A 381 -0.88 2.80 11.71
N ALA A 382 -2.22 2.86 11.73
CA ALA A 382 -2.98 3.97 11.14
C ALA A 382 -2.59 5.34 11.72
N PHE A 383 -2.28 5.40 13.02
CA PHE A 383 -1.79 6.61 13.69
C PHE A 383 -0.25 6.71 13.68
N TRP A 384 0.46 5.62 13.96
CA TRP A 384 1.87 5.62 14.37
C TRP A 384 2.84 4.92 13.41
N ALA A 385 2.43 4.54 12.20
CA ALA A 385 3.36 4.18 11.13
C ALA A 385 4.17 5.40 10.64
N GLU A 386 5.39 5.15 10.16
CA GLU A 386 6.28 6.18 9.60
C GLU A 386 5.59 6.99 8.48
N ARG A 387 5.91 8.28 8.43
CA ARG A 387 5.35 9.24 7.47
C ARG A 387 6.43 9.69 6.50
N TYR A 388 6.04 9.92 5.25
CA TYR A 388 6.90 10.57 4.26
C TYR A 388 7.20 12.03 4.64
N ASN A 389 8.24 12.59 4.03
CA ASN A 389 8.47 14.04 4.07
C ASN A 389 7.73 14.71 2.91
N ASP A 390 6.61 15.34 3.22
CA ASP A 390 5.78 16.16 2.34
C ASP A 390 6.01 17.67 2.56
N THR A 391 7.09 18.05 3.24
CA THR A 391 7.44 19.46 3.48
C THR A 391 7.82 20.16 2.18
N GLN A 392 6.98 21.07 1.72
CA GLN A 392 7.28 21.91 0.56
C GLN A 392 8.22 23.04 0.99
N GLU A 393 9.46 22.98 0.53
CA GLU A 393 10.42 24.07 0.63
C GLU A 393 10.60 24.76 -0.73
N SER A 394 10.90 26.07 -0.71
CA SER A 394 11.21 26.84 -1.91
C SER A 394 12.36 27.78 -1.63
N HIS A 395 13.36 27.78 -2.50
CA HIS A 395 14.43 28.78 -2.53
C HIS A 395 14.29 29.64 -3.78
N SER A 396 14.86 30.84 -3.77
CA SER A 396 14.70 31.83 -4.84
C SER A 396 15.54 31.55 -6.11
N LEU A 397 16.05 30.33 -6.32
CA LEU A 397 16.48 29.87 -7.65
C LEU A 397 15.32 29.12 -8.30
N ARG A 398 14.94 29.55 -9.51
CA ARG A 398 13.72 29.06 -10.19
C ARG A 398 13.85 27.62 -10.72
N GLY A 399 12.99 26.75 -10.22
CA GLY A 399 12.45 25.57 -10.90
C GLY A 399 11.02 25.36 -10.42
N ILE A 400 10.03 25.27 -11.31
CA ILE A 400 8.60 25.27 -10.96
C ILE A 400 7.98 23.91 -11.25
N THR A 401 7.44 23.25 -10.22
CA THR A 401 6.36 22.24 -10.31
C THR A 401 5.66 22.09 -8.97
N GLU A 402 4.33 22.20 -8.95
CA GLU A 402 3.46 21.77 -7.84
C GLU A 402 2.73 20.46 -8.21
N THR A 403 2.24 19.72 -7.21
CA THR A 403 1.34 18.55 -7.37
C THR A 403 0.13 18.66 -6.44
N GLY A 404 -1.00 18.02 -6.80
CA GLY A 404 -2.23 18.04 -6.00
C GLY A 404 -3.29 17.01 -6.39
N ALA A 405 -4.25 16.77 -5.49
CA ALA A 405 -5.33 15.76 -5.54
C ALA A 405 -6.50 16.22 -4.61
N GLU A 406 -7.71 15.64 -4.52
CA GLU A 406 -8.37 14.51 -5.20
C GLU A 406 -9.92 14.55 -4.99
N GLY A 407 -10.67 13.55 -5.50
CA GLY A 407 -11.89 13.05 -4.84
C GLY A 407 -13.29 13.49 -5.35
N GLY A 408 -13.97 12.60 -6.09
CA GLY A 408 -15.45 12.60 -6.35
C GLY A 408 -16.03 13.72 -7.25
N GLY A 409 -16.93 13.38 -8.18
CA GLY A 409 -17.38 14.30 -9.23
C GLY A 409 -18.71 15.04 -9.03
N CYS A 410 -18.84 16.22 -9.65
CA CYS A 410 -19.96 17.17 -9.55
C CYS A 410 -20.27 17.86 -10.90
N PHE A 411 -21.36 18.63 -10.98
CA PHE A 411 -21.75 19.43 -12.16
C PHE A 411 -21.67 20.94 -11.90
N ALA A 412 -21.36 21.75 -12.92
CA ALA A 412 -21.33 23.20 -12.78
C ALA A 412 -22.74 23.81 -12.65
N ALA A 413 -22.83 24.97 -11.97
CA ALA A 413 -24.02 25.81 -11.90
C ALA A 413 -24.70 25.99 -13.27
N GLY A 414 -26.03 25.94 -13.30
CA GLY A 414 -26.84 26.08 -14.51
C GLY A 414 -26.98 24.79 -15.34
N THR A 415 -26.39 23.66 -14.90
CA THR A 415 -26.65 22.35 -15.52
C THR A 415 -28.11 21.95 -15.29
N GLU A 416 -28.86 21.69 -16.36
CA GLU A 416 -30.29 21.36 -16.25
C GLU A 416 -30.53 19.93 -15.81
N VAL A 417 -31.38 19.75 -14.80
CA VAL A 417 -31.86 18.47 -14.29
C VAL A 417 -33.28 18.25 -14.76
N ALA A 418 -33.56 17.07 -15.32
CA ALA A 418 -34.91 16.71 -15.77
C ALA A 418 -35.81 16.39 -14.58
N MET A 419 -36.94 17.09 -14.47
CA MET A 419 -37.91 16.95 -13.37
C MET A 419 -38.99 15.93 -13.72
N ALA A 420 -39.59 15.29 -12.70
CA ALA A 420 -40.59 14.23 -12.89
C ALA A 420 -41.80 14.69 -13.73
N ASP A 421 -42.24 15.93 -13.52
CA ASP A 421 -43.33 16.61 -14.24
C ASP A 421 -43.03 16.93 -15.72
N GLY A 422 -41.79 16.70 -16.17
CA GLY A 422 -41.32 16.99 -17.53
C GLY A 422 -40.73 18.39 -17.71
N SER A 423 -40.62 19.19 -16.66
CA SER A 423 -39.86 20.44 -16.67
C SER A 423 -38.34 20.20 -16.54
N MET A 424 -37.55 21.23 -16.82
CA MET A 424 -36.11 21.26 -16.59
C MET A 424 -35.80 22.29 -15.49
N LYS A 425 -34.92 21.94 -14.54
CA LYS A 425 -34.56 22.80 -13.41
C LYS A 425 -33.05 22.85 -13.24
N ALA A 426 -32.47 24.03 -13.16
CA ALA A 426 -31.03 24.19 -12.95
C ALA A 426 -30.60 23.56 -11.60
N ILE A 427 -29.50 22.80 -11.60
CA ILE A 427 -29.08 21.93 -10.50
C ILE A 427 -28.94 22.68 -9.15
N GLU A 428 -28.47 23.93 -9.16
CA GLU A 428 -28.33 24.75 -7.95
C GLU A 428 -29.66 25.21 -7.33
N LYS A 429 -30.78 24.99 -8.04
CA LYS A 429 -32.14 25.31 -7.60
C LYS A 429 -32.95 24.07 -7.22
N VAL A 430 -32.44 22.88 -7.49
CA VAL A 430 -33.07 21.61 -7.08
C VAL A 430 -32.90 21.48 -5.57
N ALA A 431 -33.97 21.14 -4.86
CA ALA A 431 -34.04 21.11 -3.41
C ALA A 431 -34.47 19.74 -2.90
N VAL A 432 -34.10 19.42 -1.66
CA VAL A 432 -34.57 18.22 -0.95
C VAL A 432 -36.10 18.21 -0.91
N GLY A 433 -36.71 17.12 -1.38
CA GLY A 433 -38.15 16.96 -1.56
C GLY A 433 -38.66 17.11 -3.00
N ASP A 434 -37.87 17.70 -3.91
CA ASP A 434 -38.20 17.71 -5.35
C ASP A 434 -38.22 16.28 -5.93
N THR A 435 -38.81 16.09 -7.12
CA THR A 435 -38.79 14.82 -7.86
C THR A 435 -38.19 14.97 -9.25
N VAL A 436 -37.19 14.17 -9.58
CA VAL A 436 -36.41 14.18 -10.83
C VAL A 436 -36.72 12.94 -11.68
N ARG A 437 -36.45 13.01 -12.98
CA ARG A 437 -36.48 11.87 -13.90
C ARG A 437 -35.22 11.03 -13.74
N THR A 438 -35.41 9.71 -13.76
CA THR A 438 -34.34 8.72 -13.74
C THR A 438 -34.84 7.38 -14.32
N ARG A 439 -34.06 6.30 -14.25
CA ARG A 439 -34.41 4.94 -14.68
C ARG A 439 -34.34 3.97 -13.49
N ARG A 440 -35.05 2.83 -13.55
CA ARG A 440 -34.98 1.82 -12.47
C ARG A 440 -33.68 1.02 -12.46
N GLY A 441 -32.97 0.97 -13.58
CA GLY A 441 -31.74 0.21 -13.75
C GLY A 441 -31.25 0.24 -15.19
N GLU A 442 -30.06 -0.32 -15.41
CA GLU A 442 -29.31 -0.27 -16.68
C GLU A 442 -30.01 -0.97 -17.86
N SER A 443 -31.00 -1.81 -17.58
CA SER A 443 -31.78 -2.59 -18.55
C SER A 443 -33.27 -2.21 -18.65
N ASP A 444 -33.71 -1.12 -18.01
CA ASP A 444 -35.10 -0.61 -18.12
C ASP A 444 -35.10 0.82 -18.68
N ASP A 445 -35.44 0.97 -19.96
CA ASP A 445 -35.56 2.27 -20.64
C ASP A 445 -36.73 3.13 -20.13
N ARG A 446 -37.60 2.59 -19.25
CA ARG A 446 -38.72 3.35 -18.71
C ARG A 446 -38.26 4.36 -17.66
N LEU A 447 -38.47 5.63 -18.00
CA LEU A 447 -38.30 6.74 -17.08
C LEU A 447 -39.26 6.64 -15.88
N VAL A 448 -38.71 6.88 -14.70
CA VAL A 448 -39.39 6.93 -13.41
C VAL A 448 -39.08 8.25 -12.69
N ALA A 449 -39.86 8.55 -11.65
CA ALA A 449 -39.57 9.65 -10.74
C ALA A 449 -38.72 9.14 -9.57
N GLY A 450 -37.59 9.78 -9.31
CA GLY A 450 -36.80 9.64 -8.08
C GLY A 450 -36.89 10.92 -7.26
N LYS A 451 -36.97 10.84 -5.94
CA LYS A 451 -37.09 12.01 -5.06
C LYS A 451 -35.72 12.49 -4.60
N VAL A 452 -35.49 13.79 -4.55
CA VAL A 452 -34.24 14.38 -4.05
C VAL A 452 -34.24 14.31 -2.53
N ILE A 453 -33.23 13.66 -1.94
CA ILE A 453 -33.05 13.52 -0.49
C ILE A 453 -31.83 14.30 0.04
N GLY A 454 -30.90 14.70 -0.85
CA GLY A 454 -29.72 15.47 -0.49
C GLY A 454 -29.25 16.37 -1.63
N THR A 455 -28.57 17.46 -1.26
CA THR A 455 -27.95 18.41 -2.19
C THR A 455 -26.55 18.75 -1.69
N HIS A 456 -25.55 18.66 -2.56
CA HIS A 456 -24.15 18.95 -2.23
C HIS A 456 -23.64 20.12 -3.07
N GLN A 457 -22.73 20.90 -2.50
CA GLN A 457 -22.04 22.01 -3.15
C GLN A 457 -20.55 21.95 -2.79
N ALA A 458 -19.67 22.22 -3.75
CA ALA A 458 -18.22 22.29 -3.57
C ALA A 458 -17.60 23.32 -4.54
N THR A 459 -16.40 23.79 -4.22
CA THR A 459 -15.59 24.62 -5.13
C THR A 459 -14.49 23.77 -5.78
N VAL A 460 -14.35 23.84 -7.10
CA VAL A 460 -13.31 23.12 -7.87
C VAL A 460 -12.50 24.07 -8.75
N ASN A 461 -11.29 23.66 -9.15
CA ASN A 461 -10.38 24.45 -9.99
C ASN A 461 -10.56 24.26 -11.51
N GLY A 462 -11.60 23.53 -11.93
CA GLY A 462 -11.99 23.37 -13.32
C GLY A 462 -13.04 22.27 -13.51
N TYR A 463 -13.64 22.24 -14.70
CA TYR A 463 -14.54 21.17 -15.15
C TYR A 463 -14.46 20.99 -16.68
N ILE A 464 -15.04 19.90 -17.16
CA ILE A 464 -15.12 19.53 -18.58
C ILE A 464 -16.47 19.97 -19.14
N ILE A 465 -16.49 20.44 -20.37
CA ILE A 465 -17.70 20.73 -21.15
C ILE A 465 -17.78 19.71 -22.28
N ILE A 466 -18.77 18.82 -22.22
CA ILE A 466 -19.02 17.82 -23.26
C ILE A 466 -20.11 18.37 -24.20
N ASN A 467 -19.85 18.32 -25.51
CA ASN A 467 -20.74 18.82 -26.57
C ASN A 467 -21.26 20.25 -26.32
N GLY A 468 -20.43 21.12 -25.74
CA GLY A 468 -20.75 22.51 -25.39
C GLY A 468 -21.75 22.71 -24.24
N ASN A 469 -22.43 21.65 -23.78
CA ASN A 469 -23.62 21.74 -22.94
C ASN A 469 -23.48 21.09 -21.56
N LEU A 470 -22.90 19.88 -21.49
CA LEU A 470 -22.79 19.13 -20.22
C LEU A 470 -21.53 19.56 -19.47
N LYS A 471 -21.70 20.31 -18.37
CA LYS A 471 -20.62 20.90 -17.58
C LYS A 471 -20.34 20.08 -16.32
N VAL A 472 -19.32 19.25 -16.35
CA VAL A 472 -19.12 18.14 -15.40
C VAL A 472 -17.65 18.00 -15.00
N THR A 473 -17.35 17.71 -13.73
CA THR A 473 -15.96 17.44 -13.33
C THR A 473 -15.49 16.08 -13.82
N ALA A 474 -14.20 15.95 -14.11
CA ALA A 474 -13.60 14.79 -14.76
C ALA A 474 -13.91 13.43 -14.10
N ASN A 475 -14.09 13.42 -12.78
CA ASN A 475 -14.32 12.26 -11.93
C ASN A 475 -15.80 11.94 -11.69
N HIS A 476 -16.75 12.59 -12.37
CA HIS A 476 -18.18 12.24 -12.28
C HIS A 476 -18.51 11.09 -13.23
N ARG A 477 -19.32 10.12 -12.79
CA ARG A 477 -19.64 8.93 -13.61
C ARG A 477 -20.86 9.16 -14.51
N LEU A 478 -20.66 8.93 -15.81
CA LEU A 478 -21.67 9.00 -16.86
C LEU A 478 -21.86 7.61 -17.47
N TRP A 479 -23.03 7.34 -18.05
CA TRP A 479 -23.25 6.11 -18.80
C TRP A 479 -22.69 6.26 -20.22
N VAL A 480 -21.61 5.53 -20.52
CA VAL A 480 -20.80 5.67 -21.74
C VAL A 480 -20.51 4.30 -22.35
N ASN A 481 -20.82 4.12 -23.63
CA ASN A 481 -20.62 2.88 -24.38
C ASN A 481 -21.25 1.63 -23.72
N GLY A 482 -22.29 1.81 -22.89
CA GLY A 482 -22.96 0.72 -22.16
C GLY A 482 -22.33 0.36 -20.80
N ALA A 483 -21.52 1.23 -20.20
CA ALA A 483 -20.99 1.08 -18.85
C ALA A 483 -20.82 2.44 -18.13
N TRP A 484 -20.71 2.44 -16.81
CA TRP A 484 -20.35 3.66 -16.05
C TRP A 484 -18.86 4.00 -16.22
N GLN A 485 -18.56 5.19 -16.75
CA GLN A 485 -17.20 5.68 -16.92
C GLN A 485 -17.08 7.11 -16.38
N GLU A 486 -15.88 7.51 -15.95
CA GLU A 486 -15.62 8.88 -15.49
C GLU A 486 -15.57 9.86 -16.67
N ALA A 487 -16.20 11.03 -16.52
CA ALA A 487 -16.35 12.04 -17.58
C ALA A 487 -15.03 12.51 -18.23
N GLY A 488 -13.90 12.39 -17.52
CA GLY A 488 -12.56 12.71 -18.00
C GLY A 488 -11.87 11.60 -18.81
N ALA A 489 -12.45 10.39 -18.85
CA ALA A 489 -11.98 9.30 -19.71
C ALA A 489 -12.60 9.34 -21.12
N LEU A 490 -13.64 10.15 -21.33
CA LEU A 490 -14.40 10.23 -22.58
C LEU A 490 -13.54 10.77 -23.72
N GLN A 491 -13.66 10.14 -24.88
CA GLN A 491 -13.01 10.52 -26.12
C GLN A 491 -14.04 10.95 -27.17
N ILE A 492 -13.63 11.82 -28.09
CA ILE A 492 -14.44 12.17 -29.26
C ILE A 492 -14.65 10.90 -30.08
N GLY A 493 -15.90 10.44 -30.16
CA GLY A 493 -16.25 9.14 -30.72
C GLY A 493 -17.16 8.30 -29.84
N ASP A 494 -17.04 8.42 -28.52
CA ASP A 494 -17.85 7.67 -27.54
C ASP A 494 -19.34 8.01 -27.64
N VAL A 495 -20.20 7.13 -27.15
CA VAL A 495 -21.65 7.36 -27.09
C VAL A 495 -22.16 7.39 -25.66
N LEU A 496 -22.87 8.46 -25.33
CA LEU A 496 -23.66 8.66 -24.12
C LEU A 496 -25.10 8.23 -24.37
N THR A 497 -25.91 8.11 -23.32
CA THR A 497 -27.36 7.86 -23.44
C THR A 497 -28.17 9.03 -22.89
N ASP A 498 -29.15 9.49 -23.67
CA ASP A 498 -30.02 10.59 -23.30
C ASP A 498 -31.32 10.16 -22.59
N LEU A 499 -32.18 11.15 -22.30
CA LEU A 499 -33.48 10.96 -21.69
C LEU A 499 -34.43 10.05 -22.50
N GLY A 500 -34.31 10.03 -23.84
CA GLY A 500 -35.09 9.16 -24.72
C GLY A 500 -34.56 7.72 -24.80
N GLY A 501 -33.28 7.52 -24.45
CA GLY A 501 -32.56 6.26 -24.67
C GLY A 501 -31.77 6.23 -25.98
N ASP A 502 -31.74 7.33 -26.71
CA ASP A 502 -30.96 7.46 -27.93
C ASP A 502 -29.47 7.69 -27.59
N THR A 503 -28.59 7.31 -28.53
CA THR A 503 -27.14 7.45 -28.38
C THR A 503 -26.69 8.85 -28.79
N VAL A 504 -26.15 9.61 -27.83
CA VAL A 504 -25.56 10.93 -28.07
C VAL A 504 -24.06 10.77 -28.20
N LYS A 505 -23.54 10.95 -29.42
CA LYS A 505 -22.11 10.88 -29.68
C LYS A 505 -21.36 12.05 -29.04
N VAL A 506 -20.20 11.79 -28.45
CA VAL A 506 -19.25 12.81 -27.99
C VAL A 506 -18.54 13.39 -29.23
N GLU A 507 -18.83 14.65 -29.54
CA GLU A 507 -18.26 15.40 -30.66
C GLU A 507 -17.22 16.41 -30.19
N SER A 508 -17.35 16.94 -28.97
CA SER A 508 -16.35 17.81 -28.34
C SER A 508 -16.22 17.56 -26.84
N VAL A 509 -15.00 17.74 -26.34
CA VAL A 509 -14.61 17.67 -24.93
C VAL A 509 -13.69 18.85 -24.66
N GLU A 510 -14.19 19.90 -24.02
CA GLU A 510 -13.45 21.12 -23.72
C GLU A 510 -13.13 21.21 -22.23
N TRP A 511 -11.98 21.76 -21.86
CA TRP A 511 -11.60 21.97 -20.46
C TRP A 511 -11.69 23.44 -20.10
N LEU A 512 -12.44 23.75 -19.04
CA LEU A 512 -12.51 25.09 -18.47
C LEU A 512 -11.84 25.11 -17.09
N THR A 513 -10.75 25.85 -16.98
CA THR A 513 -9.97 26.01 -15.73
C THR A 513 -10.28 27.34 -15.04
N GLY A 514 -10.31 27.33 -13.71
CA GLY A 514 -10.78 28.45 -12.89
C GLY A 514 -11.54 27.97 -11.66
N LYS A 515 -11.81 28.87 -10.70
CA LYS A 515 -12.59 28.50 -9.51
C LYS A 515 -14.08 28.54 -9.82
N PHE A 516 -14.73 27.38 -9.72
CA PHE A 516 -16.15 27.22 -10.02
C PHE A 516 -16.88 26.52 -8.87
N GLU A 517 -18.09 26.99 -8.59
CA GLU A 517 -19.05 26.30 -7.73
C GLU A 517 -19.73 25.18 -8.52
N VAL A 518 -19.69 23.98 -7.97
CA VAL A 518 -20.27 22.76 -8.53
C VAL A 518 -21.20 22.09 -7.53
N TYR A 519 -22.20 21.40 -8.06
CA TYR A 519 -23.34 20.84 -7.33
C TYR A 519 -23.52 19.36 -7.65
N ASN A 520 -24.14 18.62 -6.74
CA ASN A 520 -24.57 17.25 -6.98
C ASN A 520 -25.82 16.92 -6.14
N LEU A 521 -26.63 15.96 -6.57
CA LEU A 521 -27.94 15.62 -6.00
C LEU A 521 -28.00 14.16 -5.58
N GLU A 522 -28.52 13.92 -4.38
CA GLU A 522 -28.79 12.56 -3.88
C GLU A 522 -30.25 12.20 -4.10
N ILE A 523 -30.50 11.08 -4.80
CA ILE A 523 -31.82 10.65 -5.26
C ILE A 523 -32.22 9.35 -4.55
N GLU A 524 -33.40 9.38 -3.92
CA GLU A 524 -34.11 8.27 -3.30
C GLU A 524 -34.27 7.10 -4.29
N GLU A 525 -34.07 5.88 -3.80
CA GLU A 525 -34.19 4.60 -4.52
C GLU A 525 -33.16 4.38 -5.66
N TYR A 526 -33.09 5.26 -6.66
CA TYR A 526 -32.44 4.97 -7.95
C TYR A 526 -31.01 5.53 -8.13
N ARG A 527 -30.55 6.42 -7.24
CA ARG A 527 -29.16 6.98 -7.17
C ARG A 527 -28.56 7.56 -8.47
N THR A 528 -29.38 7.76 -9.49
CA THR A 528 -29.05 8.29 -10.81
C THR A 528 -30.08 9.36 -11.18
N TYR A 529 -29.74 10.28 -12.07
CA TYR A 529 -30.66 11.28 -12.63
C TYR A 529 -30.17 11.74 -14.00
N PHE A 530 -31.00 12.50 -14.73
CA PHE A 530 -30.58 13.13 -15.98
C PHE A 530 -30.09 14.55 -15.73
N ALA A 531 -28.81 14.81 -16.04
CA ALA A 531 -28.14 16.11 -15.97
C ALA A 531 -27.62 16.50 -17.35
N GLY A 532 -27.93 17.72 -17.80
CA GLY A 532 -27.64 18.17 -19.17
C GLY A 532 -28.23 17.26 -20.26
N GLY A 533 -29.33 16.56 -19.95
CA GLY A 533 -29.97 15.57 -20.82
C GLY A 533 -29.34 14.16 -20.80
N ILE A 534 -28.20 13.96 -20.13
CA ILE A 534 -27.46 12.69 -20.10
C ILE A 534 -27.68 11.94 -18.78
N TRP A 535 -27.73 10.60 -18.84
CA TRP A 535 -27.88 9.77 -17.64
C TRP A 535 -26.59 9.74 -16.80
N ALA A 536 -26.68 10.22 -15.57
CA ALA A 536 -25.57 10.42 -14.65
C ALA A 536 -25.76 9.68 -13.32
N HIS A 537 -24.66 9.25 -12.71
CA HIS A 537 -24.66 8.48 -11.47
C HIS A 537 -24.17 9.30 -10.27
N ASN A 538 -24.97 9.38 -9.22
CA ASN A 538 -24.55 9.96 -7.94
C ASN A 538 -24.10 8.87 -6.96
N GLN A 539 -22.83 8.48 -7.03
CA GLN A 539 -22.20 7.67 -5.98
C GLN A 539 -21.26 8.54 -5.13
N LYS A 540 -21.54 8.62 -3.84
CA LYS A 540 -20.50 8.52 -2.82
C LYS A 540 -20.43 7.06 -2.34
N GLY A 541 -19.24 6.65 -1.89
CA GLY A 541 -18.94 5.26 -1.55
C GLY A 541 -19.92 4.63 -0.55
N ASP A 542 -20.34 3.44 -0.92
CA ASP A 542 -20.76 2.26 -0.16
C ASP A 542 -21.63 2.41 1.11
N GLY A 543 -22.82 1.82 1.00
CA GLY A 543 -23.73 1.51 2.09
C GLY A 543 -24.73 0.46 1.59
N GLY A 544 -24.45 -0.81 1.89
CA GLY A 544 -25.20 -1.96 1.39
C GLY A 544 -26.20 -2.55 2.39
N ARG A 545 -27.29 -3.08 1.83
CA ARG A 545 -28.24 -4.10 2.36
C ARG A 545 -29.01 -3.78 3.67
N THR A 546 -30.30 -4.10 3.64
CA THR A 546 -31.19 -4.06 4.81
C THR A 546 -31.31 -5.42 5.51
N VAL A 547 -30.75 -5.49 6.72
CA VAL A 547 -31.23 -6.24 7.89
C VAL A 547 -31.52 -7.74 7.72
N PHE A 548 -30.48 -8.55 7.92
CA PHE A 548 -30.52 -9.53 9.02
C PHE A 548 -29.81 -8.91 10.25
N LYS A 549 -30.04 -9.44 11.46
CA LYS A 549 -29.40 -8.92 12.68
C LYS A 549 -28.01 -9.53 12.87
N ASP A 550 -27.08 -9.12 12.02
CA ASP A 550 -25.70 -9.65 12.01
C ASP A 550 -24.77 -8.86 12.96
N THR A 551 -25.35 -7.96 13.76
CA THR A 551 -24.69 -7.19 14.83
C THR A 551 -25.49 -7.38 16.12
N ALA A 552 -24.89 -8.03 17.12
CA ALA A 552 -25.45 -8.23 18.45
C ALA A 552 -25.23 -7.01 19.35
N TYR A 553 -24.14 -6.26 19.13
CA TYR A 553 -23.77 -5.11 19.95
C TYR A 553 -22.97 -4.05 19.18
N TRP A 554 -23.21 -2.78 19.52
CA TRP A 554 -22.39 -1.63 19.13
C TRP A 554 -22.43 -0.60 20.27
N ASN A 555 -21.26 -0.18 20.76
CA ASN A 555 -21.10 0.94 21.67
C ASN A 555 -19.77 1.66 21.41
N PRO A 556 -19.78 2.88 20.86
CA PRO A 556 -18.56 3.61 20.51
C PRO A 556 -17.83 4.25 21.69
N THR A 557 -18.42 4.28 22.89
CA THR A 557 -18.01 5.17 24.00
C THR A 557 -17.82 4.44 25.33
N VAL A 558 -17.39 3.17 25.31
CA VAL A 558 -17.09 2.41 26.53
C VAL A 558 -15.84 3.00 27.18
N ARG A 559 -16.01 3.79 28.24
CA ARG A 559 -14.89 4.38 28.98
C ARG A 559 -14.47 3.48 30.14
N THR A 560 -13.21 3.07 30.17
CA THR A 560 -12.64 2.34 31.29
C THR A 560 -12.32 3.25 32.47
N ASN A 561 -12.36 2.73 33.69
CA ASN A 561 -12.06 3.47 34.91
C ASN A 561 -10.55 3.71 35.09
N ALA A 562 -10.13 4.30 36.22
CA ALA A 562 -8.72 4.55 36.52
C ALA A 562 -7.87 3.27 36.70
N ALA A 563 -8.51 2.12 36.99
CA ALA A 563 -7.88 0.79 36.99
C ALA A 563 -7.97 0.11 35.60
N GLY A 564 -8.30 0.86 34.55
CA GLY A 564 -8.42 0.39 33.18
C GLY A 564 -9.57 -0.58 32.93
N GLN A 565 -10.56 -0.66 33.82
CA GLN A 565 -11.65 -1.63 33.73
C GLN A 565 -12.97 -1.00 33.26
N ALA A 566 -13.65 -1.68 32.35
CA ALA A 566 -15.06 -1.50 32.03
C ALA A 566 -15.75 -2.86 31.86
N GLN A 567 -17.08 -2.85 31.79
CA GLN A 567 -17.86 -4.03 31.48
C GLN A 567 -18.98 -3.64 30.52
N VAL A 568 -19.17 -4.44 29.46
CA VAL A 568 -20.32 -4.34 28.57
C VAL A 568 -21.18 -5.59 28.68
N ARG A 569 -22.49 -5.44 28.46
CA ARG A 569 -23.46 -6.54 28.47
C ARG A 569 -24.41 -6.40 27.31
N PHE A 570 -24.69 -7.50 26.62
CA PHE A 570 -25.64 -7.55 25.51
C PHE A 570 -26.23 -8.94 25.38
N THR A 571 -27.39 -9.03 24.73
CA THR A 571 -28.09 -10.30 24.48
C THR A 571 -27.80 -10.76 23.06
N LEU A 572 -27.39 -12.02 22.91
CA LEU A 572 -27.17 -12.65 21.61
C LEU A 572 -28.48 -12.84 20.86
N PRO A 573 -28.52 -12.64 19.53
CA PRO A 573 -29.63 -13.09 18.69
C PRO A 573 -29.81 -14.62 18.74
N ASP A 574 -30.96 -15.11 18.27
CA ASP A 574 -31.32 -16.53 18.30
C ASP A 574 -30.63 -17.38 17.19
N ASN A 575 -29.56 -16.87 16.56
CA ASN A 575 -28.86 -17.55 15.47
C ASN A 575 -27.74 -18.48 15.98
N LEU A 576 -27.59 -19.64 15.33
CA LEU A 576 -26.58 -20.65 15.66
C LEU A 576 -25.26 -20.39 14.92
N THR A 577 -24.66 -19.22 15.12
CA THR A 577 -23.40 -18.79 14.48
C THR A 577 -22.34 -18.41 15.52
N THR A 578 -21.07 -18.30 15.10
CA THR A 578 -20.00 -17.81 15.99
C THR A 578 -19.98 -16.28 15.94
N TRP A 579 -19.86 -15.64 17.09
CA TRP A 579 -19.84 -14.18 17.19
C TRP A 579 -18.42 -13.68 17.48
N VAL A 580 -17.95 -12.68 16.74
CA VAL A 580 -16.69 -12.00 16.99
C VAL A 580 -16.97 -10.69 17.70
N ILE A 581 -16.45 -10.55 18.91
CA ILE A 581 -16.42 -9.31 19.66
C ILE A 581 -15.10 -8.61 19.35
N ALA A 582 -15.16 -7.36 18.94
CA ALA A 582 -13.99 -6.57 18.60
C ALA A 582 -14.02 -5.21 19.30
N ALA A 583 -12.84 -4.66 19.56
CA ALA A 583 -12.70 -3.36 20.20
C ALA A 583 -11.54 -2.56 19.63
N VAL A 584 -11.73 -1.24 19.56
CA VAL A 584 -10.70 -0.25 19.25
C VAL A 584 -10.72 0.80 20.35
N GLY A 585 -9.58 0.99 21.02
CA GLY A 585 -9.42 1.92 22.12
C GLY A 585 -8.47 3.07 21.80
N SER A 586 -8.74 4.23 22.41
CA SER A 586 -7.85 5.39 22.37
C SER A 586 -7.77 6.13 23.71
N THR A 587 -6.68 6.87 23.93
CA THR A 587 -6.52 7.80 25.06
C THR A 587 -6.37 9.25 24.58
N ILE A 588 -6.54 10.20 25.48
CA ILE A 588 -6.34 11.63 25.19
C ILE A 588 -4.90 11.97 24.78
N ASP A 589 -3.90 11.21 25.24
CA ASP A 589 -2.49 11.31 24.81
C ASP A 589 -2.18 10.41 23.60
N THR A 590 -3.21 10.03 22.85
CA THR A 590 -3.14 9.33 21.56
C THR A 590 -2.44 7.97 21.63
N LYS A 591 -2.54 7.27 22.78
CA LYS A 591 -2.29 5.82 22.81
C LYS A 591 -3.46 5.15 22.12
N VAL A 592 -3.19 4.17 21.26
CA VAL A 592 -4.21 3.46 20.47
C VAL A 592 -3.90 1.98 20.37
N GLY A 593 -4.94 1.17 20.20
CA GLY A 593 -4.82 -0.27 20.01
C GLY A 593 -6.18 -0.94 19.91
N ASN A 594 -6.17 -2.21 19.50
CA ASN A 594 -7.38 -2.99 19.23
C ASN A 594 -7.21 -4.43 19.73
N ASP A 595 -8.34 -5.12 19.91
CA ASP A 595 -8.39 -6.52 20.31
C ASP A 595 -9.66 -7.21 19.78
N THR A 596 -9.64 -8.54 19.68
CA THR A 596 -10.78 -9.35 19.25
C THR A 596 -10.91 -10.64 20.07
N ALA A 597 -12.11 -10.97 20.52
CA ALA A 597 -12.44 -12.20 21.21
C ALA A 597 -13.61 -12.92 20.50
N GLU A 598 -13.50 -14.24 20.32
CA GLU A 598 -14.60 -15.06 19.77
C GLU A 598 -15.51 -15.58 20.87
N VAL A 599 -16.80 -15.69 20.55
CA VAL A 599 -17.83 -16.27 21.41
C VAL A 599 -18.52 -17.42 20.69
N TRP A 600 -18.44 -18.61 21.29
CA TRP A 600 -18.97 -19.85 20.75
C TRP A 600 -20.40 -20.09 21.21
N ILE A 601 -21.29 -20.40 20.26
CA ILE A 601 -22.68 -20.78 20.56
C ILE A 601 -22.79 -22.31 20.55
N SER A 602 -23.21 -22.86 21.69
CA SER A 602 -23.44 -24.30 21.88
C SER A 602 -24.94 -24.57 22.05
N SER A 603 -25.46 -25.53 21.30
CA SER A 603 -26.86 -26.01 21.34
C SER A 603 -27.16 -26.87 22.56
#